data_AF-B6VNB0-F1
#
_entry.id   AF-B6VNB0-F1
#
_cell.length_a   1.000
_cell.length_b   1.000
_cell.length_c   1.000
_cell.angle_alpha   90.00
_cell.angle_beta   90.00
_cell.angle_gamma   90.00
#
_symmetry.space_group_name_H-M   'P 1'
#
loop_
_entity.id
_entity.type
_entity.pdbx_description
1 polymer ?
#
loop_
_entity_poly.entity_id
_entity_poly.type
_entity_poly.pdbx_seq_one_letter_code
_entity_poly.pdbx_strand_id
1 'polypeptide(L)'
;MMTDKEISTVDSLKASFKSGVRLMPEAFSHVIDEAYKVYEIIDGAQGDGPTAGLKRDDKGKLALNTHHSGGLNSNLGALSLSLKPEGGLSFDGGGYLKLDAARQIQFADFFSLSRWERMEITQLLGLKRTLITRIVSPFPRTDESFGSSVSLNAVGDCLAVGMNSHVYVYTRRKSGEWNISKPIVFEDVEYVLSSWRVGLDAAGDCLALGDIWPEVVRVYTRTKGVWDTKHPVVFPRVAVNFGANVSLNAAGDCLVAGGKYSSPFRMFIRRNGIWDTEKPILFPAPSDAYEFGAIAHLSAAGNRLAVCDDYISAIYVYTRTNGIWDTENPIKFRRPEGESSRFSVVFSLNAEGDRLAVGTYFYKPYNGEVYLYTCTNGIWDRENPVKFSAPANRVSFGGSLELNDAGDRLAVGASSRVYVYTCLNNKWNMEAPIEILNPSGDSDNLNGFGGPVGLNKAGTSLAVGAALEGVDSKSEAGAVYIFENVN
;
A
#
# COMPACT_ATOMS: atom_id res chain seq x y z
N MET A 1 -6.21 25.08 -40.52
CA MET A 1 -7.54 25.49 -40.01
C MET A 1 -8.40 24.25 -40.09
N MET A 2 -8.76 23.64 -38.96
CA MET A 2 -9.51 22.38 -38.93
C MET A 2 -10.95 22.62 -39.39
N THR A 3 -11.51 21.65 -40.10
CA THR A 3 -12.92 21.69 -40.56
C THR A 3 -13.88 21.39 -39.40
N ASP A 4 -15.13 21.87 -39.47
CA ASP A 4 -16.14 21.66 -38.41
C ASP A 4 -16.38 20.17 -38.09
N LYS A 5 -16.13 19.28 -39.06
CA LYS A 5 -16.21 17.83 -38.89
C LYS A 5 -15.04 17.26 -38.09
N GLU A 6 -13.85 17.83 -38.20
CA GLU A 6 -12.66 17.42 -37.42
C GLU A 6 -12.77 17.87 -35.96
N ILE A 7 -13.28 19.08 -35.72
CA ILE A 7 -13.50 19.62 -34.36
C ILE A 7 -14.54 18.77 -33.61
N SER A 8 -15.65 18.42 -34.27
CA SER A 8 -16.67 17.50 -33.75
C SER A 8 -16.12 16.11 -33.35
N THR A 9 -15.08 15.64 -34.02
CA THR A 9 -14.48 14.32 -33.79
C THR A 9 -13.52 14.34 -32.60
N VAL A 10 -12.74 15.41 -32.45
CA VAL A 10 -11.83 15.62 -31.31
C VAL A 10 -12.60 15.82 -30.00
N ASP A 11 -13.70 16.56 -30.03
CA ASP A 11 -14.53 16.77 -28.84
C ASP A 11 -15.30 15.49 -28.44
N SER A 12 -15.70 14.66 -29.41
CA SER A 12 -16.27 13.33 -29.16
C SER A 12 -15.25 12.37 -28.51
N LEU A 13 -14.00 12.37 -28.98
CA LEU A 13 -12.90 11.60 -28.38
C LEU A 13 -12.59 12.05 -26.94
N LYS A 14 -12.52 13.37 -26.70
CA LYS A 14 -12.33 13.92 -25.35
C LYS A 14 -13.48 13.54 -24.41
N ALA A 15 -14.72 13.53 -24.89
CA ALA A 15 -15.87 13.09 -24.11
C ALA A 15 -15.80 11.58 -23.79
N SER A 16 -15.41 10.73 -24.76
CA SER A 16 -15.24 9.27 -24.54
C SER A 16 -14.11 8.93 -23.56
N PHE A 17 -13.00 9.68 -23.57
CA PHE A 17 -11.93 9.53 -22.59
C PHE A 17 -12.36 9.96 -21.19
N LYS A 18 -13.16 11.02 -21.06
CA LYS A 18 -13.72 11.45 -19.77
C LYS A 18 -14.79 10.50 -19.22
N SER A 19 -15.51 9.80 -20.07
CA SER A 19 -16.58 8.87 -19.67
C SER A 19 -16.11 7.42 -19.44
N GLY A 20 -14.83 7.12 -19.66
CA GLY A 20 -14.25 5.78 -19.42
C GLY A 20 -14.70 4.70 -20.42
N VAL A 21 -15.27 5.09 -21.56
CA VAL A 21 -15.73 4.15 -22.60
C VAL A 21 -14.52 3.60 -23.35
N ARG A 22 -14.47 2.27 -23.55
CA ARG A 22 -13.41 1.59 -24.31
C ARG A 22 -13.54 1.95 -25.79
N LEU A 23 -12.53 2.64 -26.33
CA LEU A 23 -12.51 3.06 -27.73
C LEU A 23 -12.25 1.87 -28.67
N MET A 24 -12.89 1.90 -29.84
CA MET A 24 -12.68 0.93 -30.91
C MET A 24 -11.31 1.14 -31.60
N PRO A 25 -10.68 0.10 -32.18
CA PRO A 25 -9.35 0.20 -32.80
C PRO A 25 -9.19 1.30 -33.85
N GLU A 26 -10.27 1.65 -34.55
CA GLU A 26 -10.31 2.66 -35.62
C GLU A 26 -10.24 4.10 -35.06
N ALA A 27 -10.51 4.29 -33.76
CA ALA A 27 -10.32 5.58 -33.08
C ALA A 27 -8.84 5.83 -32.75
N PHE A 28 -8.01 4.78 -32.64
CA PHE A 28 -6.58 4.91 -32.40
C PHE A 28 -5.82 5.34 -33.66
N SER A 29 -6.26 4.96 -34.87
CA SER A 29 -5.63 5.41 -36.11
C SER A 29 -5.73 6.92 -36.32
N HIS A 30 -6.82 7.55 -35.86
CA HIS A 30 -6.98 9.01 -35.94
C HIS A 30 -6.03 9.79 -35.01
N VAL A 31 -5.71 9.23 -33.84
CA VAL A 31 -4.71 9.81 -32.91
C VAL A 31 -3.32 9.73 -33.51
N ILE A 32 -3.03 8.64 -34.24
CA ILE A 32 -1.78 8.44 -34.96
C ILE A 32 -1.66 9.41 -36.15
N ASP A 33 -2.75 9.66 -36.88
CA ASP A 33 -2.77 10.62 -37.99
C ASP A 33 -2.62 12.09 -37.54
N GLU A 34 -3.14 12.46 -36.37
CA GLU A 34 -2.93 13.82 -35.81
C GLU A 34 -1.51 14.01 -35.25
N ALA A 35 -0.91 12.97 -34.66
CA ALA A 35 0.51 12.98 -34.30
C ALA A 35 1.42 13.08 -35.54
N TYR A 36 0.97 12.55 -36.68
CA TYR A 36 1.65 12.66 -37.97
C TYR A 36 1.61 14.07 -38.56
N LYS A 37 0.54 14.86 -38.36
CA LYS A 37 0.50 16.28 -38.78
C LYS A 37 1.51 17.17 -38.04
N VAL A 38 1.91 16.77 -36.82
CA VAL A 38 2.99 17.44 -36.06
C VAL A 38 4.37 17.08 -36.64
N TYR A 39 4.51 15.92 -37.29
CA TYR A 39 5.74 15.45 -37.92
C TYR A 39 6.09 16.24 -39.20
N GLU A 40 5.10 16.61 -40.04
CA GLU A 40 5.34 17.44 -41.23
C GLU A 40 5.84 18.87 -40.90
N ILE A 41 5.63 19.36 -39.68
CA ILE A 41 6.06 20.71 -39.26
C ILE A 41 7.56 20.73 -38.89
N ILE A 42 8.17 19.57 -38.64
CA ILE A 42 9.53 19.45 -38.05
C ILE A 42 10.53 18.77 -39.01
N ASP A 43 10.11 18.39 -40.22
CA ASP A 43 10.93 17.62 -41.18
C ASP A 43 12.04 18.46 -41.85
N GLY A 44 13.15 18.64 -41.14
CA GLY A 44 14.28 19.41 -41.63
C GLY A 44 15.61 19.10 -40.94
N ALA A 45 15.94 17.83 -40.71
CA ALA A 45 17.31 17.47 -40.35
C ALA A 45 17.67 16.09 -40.87
N GLN A 46 18.36 16.05 -42.02
CA GLN A 46 19.15 14.87 -42.39
C GLN A 46 20.39 14.80 -41.49
N GLY A 47 20.39 13.84 -40.55
CA GLY A 47 21.50 13.58 -39.63
C GLY A 47 21.13 12.59 -38.51
N ASP A 48 22.07 12.30 -37.62
CA ASP A 48 21.94 11.41 -36.44
C ASP A 48 21.09 12.05 -35.32
N GLY A 49 19.88 12.46 -35.66
CA GLY A 49 18.89 13.00 -34.72
C GLY A 49 18.00 11.90 -34.10
N PRO A 50 17.12 12.26 -33.15
CA PRO A 50 16.23 11.32 -32.45
C PRO A 50 15.22 10.59 -33.35
N THR A 51 15.12 10.98 -34.63
CA THR A 51 14.30 10.34 -35.66
C THR A 51 15.12 9.53 -36.68
N ALA A 52 16.45 9.46 -36.52
CA ALA A 52 17.33 8.67 -37.36
C ALA A 52 16.96 7.18 -37.24
N GLY A 53 16.50 6.56 -38.32
CA GLY A 53 16.05 5.17 -38.32
C GLY A 53 14.61 4.96 -38.74
N LEU A 54 13.84 6.00 -39.07
CA LEU A 54 12.48 5.87 -39.62
C LEU A 54 12.45 6.27 -41.11
N LYS A 55 11.79 5.46 -41.95
CA LYS A 55 11.60 5.69 -43.39
C LYS A 55 10.16 5.37 -43.80
N ARG A 56 9.78 5.73 -45.02
CA ARG A 56 8.50 5.33 -45.63
C ARG A 56 8.68 4.00 -46.37
N ASP A 57 7.75 3.06 -46.22
CA ASP A 57 7.69 1.87 -47.07
C ASP A 57 7.08 2.19 -48.45
N ASP A 58 7.15 1.22 -49.34
CA ASP A 58 6.62 1.25 -50.70
C ASP A 58 5.09 1.39 -50.77
N LYS A 59 4.40 1.31 -49.64
CA LYS A 59 2.95 1.51 -49.49
C LYS A 59 2.60 2.78 -48.73
N GLY A 60 3.60 3.63 -48.47
CA GLY A 60 3.40 4.93 -47.87
C GLY A 60 3.31 4.93 -46.35
N LYS A 61 3.58 3.81 -45.67
CA LYS A 61 3.53 3.66 -44.21
C LYS A 61 4.91 3.86 -43.56
N LEU A 62 4.92 4.15 -42.27
CA LEU A 62 6.15 4.32 -41.48
C LEU A 62 6.83 2.97 -41.24
N ALA A 63 8.13 2.88 -41.56
CA ALA A 63 8.97 1.69 -41.49
C ALA A 63 10.36 2.04 -40.89
N LEU A 64 11.12 1.04 -40.43
CA LEU A 64 12.44 1.24 -39.82
C LEU A 64 13.57 1.10 -40.86
N ASN A 65 14.62 1.93 -40.73
CA ASN A 65 15.81 1.97 -41.59
C ASN A 65 16.96 1.22 -40.90
N THR A 66 17.45 0.15 -41.55
CA THR A 66 18.38 -0.84 -40.96
C THR A 66 19.87 -0.54 -41.18
N HIS A 67 20.22 0.61 -41.73
CA HIS A 67 21.61 0.96 -42.09
C HIS A 67 22.39 1.80 -41.06
N HIS A 68 21.74 2.26 -39.98
CA HIS A 68 22.39 3.07 -38.93
C HIS A 68 22.41 2.34 -37.58
N SER A 69 23.51 2.48 -36.85
CA SER A 69 23.80 1.79 -35.58
C SER A 69 23.67 2.72 -34.37
N GLY A 70 22.68 2.52 -33.49
CA GLY A 70 22.58 3.18 -32.17
C GLY A 70 21.47 2.61 -31.27
N GLY A 71 21.74 2.33 -29.98
CA GLY A 71 20.85 1.61 -29.04
C GLY A 71 20.37 2.42 -27.80
N LEU A 72 19.72 1.74 -26.83
CA LEU A 72 19.16 2.28 -25.56
C LEU A 72 20.17 2.70 -24.47
N ASN A 73 20.28 4.00 -24.15
CA ASN A 73 21.12 4.53 -23.06
C ASN A 73 20.26 5.01 -21.87
N SER A 74 20.42 4.38 -20.70
CA SER A 74 19.66 4.70 -19.48
C SER A 74 19.89 6.11 -18.92
N ASN A 75 20.96 6.81 -19.34
CA ASN A 75 21.30 8.14 -18.85
C ASN A 75 20.70 9.28 -19.69
N LEU A 76 20.10 9.01 -20.86
CA LEU A 76 19.73 10.05 -21.82
C LEU A 76 18.25 10.09 -22.21
N GLY A 77 17.41 9.19 -21.71
CA GLY A 77 15.95 9.26 -21.85
C GLY A 77 15.43 9.23 -23.30
N ALA A 78 16.22 8.76 -24.26
CA ALA A 78 15.86 8.68 -25.68
C ALA A 78 15.88 7.23 -26.18
N LEU A 79 14.89 6.88 -27.01
CA LEU A 79 14.76 5.59 -27.68
C LEU A 79 15.45 5.65 -29.05
N SER A 80 16.47 4.83 -29.28
CA SER A 80 17.03 4.54 -30.61
C SER A 80 17.27 3.04 -30.74
N LEU A 81 16.97 2.47 -31.92
CA LEU A 81 17.04 1.04 -32.24
C LEU A 81 18.31 0.73 -33.05
N SER A 82 19.19 -0.14 -32.53
CA SER A 82 20.37 -0.64 -33.26
C SER A 82 20.13 -2.08 -33.67
N LEU A 83 20.17 -2.36 -34.97
CA LEU A 83 20.06 -3.70 -35.51
C LEU A 83 21.43 -4.13 -36.05
N LYS A 84 22.13 -5.03 -35.35
CA LYS A 84 23.24 -5.81 -35.89
C LYS A 84 22.84 -7.30 -35.96
N PRO A 85 23.47 -8.10 -36.85
CA PRO A 85 22.87 -9.35 -37.35
C PRO A 85 22.85 -10.56 -36.40
N GLU A 86 23.10 -10.42 -35.10
CA GLU A 86 23.33 -11.58 -34.21
C GLU A 86 22.68 -11.36 -32.80
N GLY A 87 21.45 -11.83 -32.57
CA GLY A 87 20.94 -12.26 -31.23
C GLY A 87 19.70 -11.56 -30.60
N GLY A 88 18.92 -12.34 -29.83
CA GLY A 88 17.66 -12.05 -29.08
C GLY A 88 17.64 -10.89 -28.06
N LEU A 89 16.49 -10.70 -27.37
CA LEU A 89 16.32 -9.71 -26.29
C LEU A 89 17.37 -9.93 -25.19
N SER A 90 18.33 -9.01 -25.10
CA SER A 90 19.40 -9.05 -24.12
C SER A 90 19.91 -7.63 -23.85
N PHE A 91 20.31 -7.37 -22.61
CA PHE A 91 21.07 -6.16 -22.29
C PHE A 91 22.57 -6.44 -22.45
N ASP A 92 23.32 -5.52 -23.05
CA ASP A 92 24.78 -5.64 -23.09
C ASP A 92 25.45 -5.12 -21.80
N GLY A 93 26.77 -5.29 -21.69
CA GLY A 93 27.56 -4.84 -20.53
C GLY A 93 27.57 -3.32 -20.28
N GLY A 94 26.89 -2.53 -21.12
CA GLY A 94 26.65 -1.09 -20.95
C GLY A 94 25.19 -0.70 -20.68
N GLY A 95 24.26 -1.67 -20.59
CA GLY A 95 22.84 -1.42 -20.28
C GLY A 95 21.93 -1.16 -21.47
N TYR A 96 22.35 -1.53 -22.69
CA TYR A 96 21.56 -1.32 -23.92
C TYR A 96 20.71 -2.55 -24.26
N LEU A 97 19.39 -2.37 -24.43
CA LEU A 97 18.47 -3.44 -24.88
C LEU A 97 18.65 -3.73 -26.38
N LYS A 98 18.97 -4.98 -26.72
CA LYS A 98 19.10 -5.48 -28.10
C LYS A 98 17.83 -6.17 -28.58
N LEU A 99 17.61 -6.15 -29.89
CA LEU A 99 16.45 -6.77 -30.56
C LEU A 99 16.91 -7.54 -31.79
N ASP A 100 16.51 -8.80 -31.93
CA ASP A 100 16.91 -9.69 -33.03
C ASP A 100 16.01 -9.50 -34.25
N ALA A 101 16.61 -9.24 -35.41
CA ALA A 101 15.89 -9.05 -36.66
C ALA A 101 15.40 -10.37 -37.30
N ALA A 102 15.88 -11.54 -36.86
CA ALA A 102 15.55 -12.84 -37.46
C ALA A 102 14.45 -13.61 -36.70
N ARG A 103 13.96 -13.09 -35.57
CA ARG A 103 12.89 -13.71 -34.77
C ARG A 103 11.70 -12.76 -34.63
N GLN A 104 10.51 -13.27 -34.93
CA GLN A 104 9.29 -12.61 -34.45
C GLN A 104 9.33 -12.61 -32.92
N ILE A 105 9.24 -11.43 -32.30
CA ILE A 105 9.04 -11.29 -30.85
C ILE A 105 7.79 -12.09 -30.49
N GLN A 106 7.98 -13.24 -29.84
CA GLN A 106 6.89 -14.05 -29.34
C GLN A 106 6.48 -13.50 -27.97
N PHE A 107 5.23 -13.73 -27.58
CA PHE A 107 4.75 -13.39 -26.24
C PHE A 107 5.68 -13.97 -25.15
N ALA A 108 6.27 -15.15 -25.40
CA ALA A 108 7.23 -15.82 -24.53
C ALA A 108 8.55 -15.04 -24.31
N ASP A 109 8.99 -14.21 -25.26
CA ASP A 109 10.23 -13.45 -25.15
C ASP A 109 10.10 -12.26 -24.19
N PHE A 110 8.88 -11.74 -23.99
CA PHE A 110 8.61 -10.79 -22.91
C PHE A 110 8.67 -11.47 -21.53
N PHE A 111 8.24 -12.73 -21.44
CA PHE A 111 8.29 -13.50 -20.19
C PHE A 111 9.67 -14.07 -19.84
N SER A 112 10.61 -14.08 -20.78
CA SER A 112 12.01 -14.44 -20.51
C SER A 112 12.84 -13.32 -19.89
N LEU A 113 12.39 -12.06 -19.99
CA LEU A 113 12.96 -10.94 -19.25
C LEU A 113 12.81 -11.16 -17.73
N SER A 114 13.73 -10.60 -16.94
CA SER A 114 13.51 -10.51 -15.51
C SER A 114 12.26 -9.66 -15.25
N ARG A 115 11.65 -9.90 -14.09
CA ARG A 115 10.44 -9.16 -13.72
C ARG A 115 10.71 -7.66 -13.60
N TRP A 116 11.89 -7.28 -13.13
CA TRP A 116 12.33 -5.89 -13.06
C TRP A 116 12.43 -5.23 -14.44
N GLU A 117 13.00 -5.90 -15.43
CA GLU A 117 13.13 -5.38 -16.80
C GLU A 117 11.75 -5.24 -17.48
N ARG A 118 10.84 -6.20 -17.27
CA ARG A 118 9.44 -6.05 -17.72
C ARG A 118 8.78 -4.83 -17.09
N MET A 119 9.07 -4.57 -15.83
CA MET A 119 8.58 -3.39 -15.13
C MET A 119 9.17 -2.13 -15.77
N GLU A 120 10.49 -1.98 -15.91
CA GLU A 120 11.10 -0.80 -16.55
C GLU A 120 10.54 -0.50 -17.96
N ILE A 121 10.32 -1.52 -18.79
CA ILE A 121 9.70 -1.36 -20.11
C ILE A 121 8.29 -0.78 -20.00
N THR A 122 7.50 -1.26 -19.04
CA THR A 122 6.15 -0.74 -18.77
C THR A 122 6.18 0.72 -18.29
N GLN A 123 7.25 1.14 -17.60
CA GLN A 123 7.46 2.53 -17.14
C GLN A 123 7.67 3.48 -18.30
N LEU A 124 8.57 3.08 -19.20
CA LEU A 124 9.01 3.86 -20.34
C LEU A 124 7.87 4.05 -21.35
N LEU A 125 7.02 3.03 -21.52
CA LEU A 125 5.92 3.03 -22.49
C LEU A 125 4.66 3.78 -22.02
N GLY A 126 4.65 4.34 -20.80
CA GLY A 126 3.54 5.16 -20.31
C GLY A 126 2.18 4.42 -20.26
N LEU A 127 2.20 3.09 -20.23
CA LEU A 127 1.00 2.28 -20.03
C LEU A 127 0.46 2.61 -18.63
N LYS A 128 -0.74 3.22 -18.56
CA LYS A 128 -1.37 3.80 -17.34
C LYS A 128 -0.98 3.01 -16.09
N ARG A 129 -0.15 3.62 -15.23
CA ARG A 129 0.69 2.89 -14.28
C ARG A 129 0.39 3.21 -12.83
N THR A 130 0.42 2.16 -12.03
CA THR A 130 0.76 2.25 -10.62
C THR A 130 2.23 2.66 -10.50
N LEU A 131 2.55 3.82 -9.89
CA LEU A 131 3.96 4.20 -9.64
C LEU A 131 4.46 3.42 -8.43
N ILE A 132 5.67 2.86 -8.51
CA ILE A 132 6.25 2.04 -7.44
C ILE A 132 7.52 2.72 -6.93
N THR A 133 7.55 3.00 -5.63
CA THR A 133 8.75 3.49 -4.95
C THR A 133 9.22 2.44 -3.95
N ARG A 134 10.48 2.01 -4.02
CA ARG A 134 11.12 1.15 -3.01
C ARG A 134 11.89 2.02 -2.03
N ILE A 135 11.66 1.83 -0.75
CA ILE A 135 12.33 2.52 0.36
C ILE A 135 13.02 1.46 1.22
N VAL A 136 14.24 1.75 1.66
CA VAL A 136 15.03 0.93 2.59
C VAL A 136 15.60 1.83 3.69
N SER A 137 16.05 1.23 4.80
CA SER A 137 16.79 1.95 5.83
C SER A 137 18.02 2.66 5.23
N PRO A 138 18.34 3.91 5.61
CA PRO A 138 19.57 4.57 5.19
C PRO A 138 20.85 3.86 5.65
N PHE A 139 20.74 3.05 6.70
CA PHE A 139 21.84 2.26 7.26
C PHE A 139 21.38 0.82 7.50
N PRO A 140 21.19 0.00 6.44
CA PRO A 140 20.67 -1.36 6.59
C PRO A 140 21.57 -2.22 7.49
N ARG A 141 20.98 -2.89 8.47
CA ARG A 141 21.65 -3.95 9.25
C ARG A 141 20.89 -5.26 9.15
N THR A 142 21.58 -6.35 9.46
CA THR A 142 20.99 -7.68 9.55
C THR A 142 19.90 -7.70 10.63
N ASP A 143 18.78 -8.35 10.35
CA ASP A 143 17.66 -8.59 11.28
C ASP A 143 17.00 -7.31 11.84
N GLU A 144 17.07 -6.18 11.11
CA GLU A 144 16.39 -4.94 11.50
C GLU A 144 14.88 -4.95 11.19
N SER A 145 14.45 -5.79 10.26
CA SER A 145 13.04 -5.92 9.87
C SER A 145 12.40 -4.59 9.44
N PHE A 146 13.09 -3.75 8.66
CA PHE A 146 12.55 -2.48 8.17
C PHE A 146 11.26 -2.69 7.38
N GLY A 147 10.19 -1.98 7.79
CA GLY A 147 8.87 -2.18 7.19
C GLY A 147 8.09 -3.31 7.84
N SER A 148 8.33 -3.62 9.11
CA SER A 148 7.51 -4.53 9.92
C SER A 148 6.22 -3.89 10.44
N SER A 149 6.13 -2.56 10.40
CA SER A 149 4.92 -1.77 10.64
C SER A 149 4.95 -0.55 9.72
N VAL A 150 3.83 -0.23 9.08
CA VAL A 150 3.70 0.93 8.19
C VAL A 150 2.41 1.67 8.47
N SER A 151 2.43 2.99 8.32
CA SER A 151 1.22 3.82 8.42
C SER A 151 1.35 5.00 7.46
N LEU A 152 0.32 5.23 6.64
CA LEU A 152 0.19 6.39 5.77
C LEU A 152 -0.77 7.40 6.39
N ASN A 153 -0.51 8.68 6.18
CA ASN A 153 -1.52 9.70 6.46
C ASN A 153 -2.65 9.68 5.41
N ALA A 154 -3.71 10.45 5.63
CA ALA A 154 -4.89 10.42 4.76
C ALA A 154 -4.57 10.77 3.30
N VAL A 155 -3.65 11.72 3.07
CA VAL A 155 -3.26 12.12 1.71
C VAL A 155 -2.39 11.06 1.03
N GLY A 156 -1.57 10.33 1.79
CA GLY A 156 -0.57 9.40 1.27
C GLY A 156 0.78 10.06 0.97
N ASP A 157 1.06 11.23 1.55
CA ASP A 157 2.31 11.98 1.40
C ASP A 157 3.20 11.95 2.65
N CYS A 158 2.76 11.30 3.73
CA CYS A 158 3.55 11.04 4.92
C CYS A 158 3.46 9.55 5.27
N LEU A 159 4.60 8.90 5.41
CA LEU A 159 4.73 7.47 5.71
C LEU A 159 5.58 7.30 6.96
N ALA A 160 5.04 6.65 7.99
CA ALA A 160 5.81 6.14 9.12
C ALA A 160 6.16 4.66 8.86
N VAL A 161 7.40 4.29 9.17
CA VAL A 161 7.91 2.93 9.03
C VAL A 161 8.61 2.49 10.31
N GLY A 162 8.08 1.46 10.93
CA GLY A 162 8.69 0.77 12.06
C GLY A 162 9.71 -0.28 11.63
N MET A 163 10.71 -0.46 12.47
CA MET A 163 11.67 -1.56 12.43
C MET A 163 12.04 -1.93 13.87
N ASN A 164 12.98 -2.85 14.08
CA ASN A 164 13.34 -3.27 15.43
C ASN A 164 14.10 -2.21 16.24
N SER A 165 14.95 -1.39 15.60
CA SER A 165 15.83 -0.44 16.29
C SER A 165 15.33 1.01 16.27
N HIS A 166 14.63 1.41 15.21
CA HIS A 166 14.26 2.79 14.91
C HIS A 166 12.85 2.89 14.33
N VAL A 167 12.35 4.12 14.23
CA VAL A 167 11.23 4.48 13.38
C VAL A 167 11.66 5.60 12.45
N TYR A 168 11.35 5.45 11.16
CA TYR A 168 11.57 6.50 10.17
C TYR A 168 10.24 7.08 9.69
N VAL A 169 10.19 8.41 9.56
CA VAL A 169 9.12 9.10 8.84
C VAL A 169 9.65 9.70 7.55
N TYR A 170 9.00 9.32 6.46
CA TYR A 170 9.23 9.83 5.12
C TYR A 170 8.10 10.77 4.73
N THR A 171 8.44 11.82 4.00
CA THR A 171 7.51 12.79 3.44
C THR A 171 7.73 12.89 1.93
N ARG A 172 6.62 12.95 1.20
CA ARG A 172 6.60 13.10 -0.24
C ARG A 172 6.54 14.57 -0.60
N ARG A 173 7.45 14.99 -1.48
CA ARG A 173 7.49 16.35 -2.00
C ARG A 173 6.38 16.55 -3.03
N LYS A 174 6.01 17.81 -3.29
CA LYS A 174 5.08 18.16 -4.38
C LYS A 174 5.55 17.69 -5.76
N SER A 175 6.85 17.51 -5.96
CA SER A 175 7.43 16.92 -7.17
C SER A 175 7.12 15.43 -7.34
N GLY A 176 6.54 14.77 -6.32
CA GLY A 176 6.21 13.36 -6.30
C GLY A 176 7.29 12.46 -5.69
N GLU A 177 8.47 12.99 -5.38
CA GLU A 177 9.60 12.25 -4.80
C GLU A 177 9.51 12.14 -3.28
N TRP A 178 9.88 10.98 -2.76
CA TRP A 178 10.02 10.75 -1.32
C TRP A 178 11.40 11.21 -0.81
N ASN A 179 11.47 11.76 0.40
CA ASN A 179 12.71 12.21 1.05
C ASN A 179 13.62 11.07 1.56
N ILE A 180 13.81 10.01 0.78
CA ILE A 180 14.46 8.76 1.19
C ILE A 180 15.89 8.93 1.72
N SER A 181 16.62 9.96 1.30
CA SER A 181 18.02 10.18 1.73
C SER A 181 18.15 10.83 3.11
N LYS A 182 17.09 11.47 3.60
CA LYS A 182 17.07 12.18 4.90
C LYS A 182 15.69 12.04 5.54
N PRO A 183 15.30 10.83 5.99
CA PRO A 183 14.09 10.65 6.77
C PRO A 183 14.19 11.38 8.11
N ILE A 184 13.05 11.64 8.73
CA ILE A 184 13.03 11.99 10.15
C ILE A 184 13.19 10.69 10.94
N VAL A 185 14.10 10.70 11.91
CA VAL A 185 14.44 9.54 12.73
C VAL A 185 13.86 9.70 14.12
N PHE A 186 13.19 8.66 14.61
CA PHE A 186 12.67 8.55 15.96
C PHE A 186 13.18 7.26 16.56
N GLU A 187 13.42 7.29 17.88
CA GLU A 187 13.92 6.17 18.65
C GLU A 187 15.30 5.68 18.19
N ASP A 188 16.13 5.30 19.14
CA ASP A 188 17.42 4.65 18.88
C ASP A 188 17.66 3.76 20.10
N VAL A 189 17.15 2.54 20.03
CA VAL A 189 17.29 1.56 21.11
C VAL A 189 18.42 0.59 20.79
N GLU A 190 19.37 0.49 21.71
CA GLU A 190 20.57 -0.32 21.57
C GLU A 190 20.29 -1.83 21.67
N TYR A 191 19.20 -2.21 22.37
CA TYR A 191 18.75 -3.59 22.52
C TYR A 191 17.47 -3.84 21.70
N VAL A 192 17.57 -4.79 20.79
CA VAL A 192 16.64 -4.96 19.67
C VAL A 192 15.91 -6.31 19.84
N LEU A 193 14.73 -6.30 20.45
CA LEU A 193 13.96 -7.53 20.74
C LEU A 193 12.56 -7.56 20.09
N SER A 194 12.07 -6.43 19.59
CA SER A 194 10.77 -6.33 18.90
C SER A 194 10.74 -5.15 17.95
N SER A 195 9.77 -5.18 17.03
CA SER A 195 9.53 -4.07 16.09
C SER A 195 8.61 -3.01 16.69
N TRP A 196 8.98 -1.74 16.47
CA TRP A 196 8.10 -0.61 16.73
C TRP A 196 6.80 -0.69 15.91
N ARG A 197 5.67 -0.51 16.60
CA ARG A 197 4.35 -0.28 16.02
C ARG A 197 4.16 1.19 15.79
N VAL A 198 3.69 1.57 14.60
CA VAL A 198 3.51 2.96 14.20
C VAL A 198 2.07 3.25 13.84
N GLY A 199 1.60 4.46 14.16
CA GLY A 199 0.30 4.98 13.71
C GLY A 199 0.37 6.48 13.52
N LEU A 200 0.05 6.96 12.31
CA LEU A 200 -0.12 8.37 11.99
C LEU A 200 -1.59 8.78 12.14
N ASP A 201 -1.81 10.06 12.44
CA ASP A 201 -3.11 10.69 12.23
C ASP A 201 -3.34 11.06 10.76
N ALA A 202 -4.52 11.59 10.43
CA ALA A 202 -4.86 11.91 9.05
C ALA A 202 -4.00 13.04 8.46
N ALA A 203 -3.57 14.01 9.27
CA ALA A 203 -2.70 15.08 8.79
C ALA A 203 -1.25 14.60 8.59
N GLY A 204 -0.82 13.56 9.32
CA GLY A 204 0.58 13.13 9.37
C GLY A 204 1.43 14.09 10.22
N ASP A 205 0.82 14.69 11.25
CA ASP A 205 1.48 15.58 12.21
C ASP A 205 1.48 15.03 13.65
N CYS A 206 0.80 13.91 13.88
CA CYS A 206 0.81 13.17 15.14
C CYS A 206 1.24 11.73 14.86
N LEU A 207 2.27 11.26 15.55
CA LEU A 207 2.82 9.91 15.41
C LEU A 207 2.76 9.19 16.74
N ALA A 208 2.01 8.10 16.81
CA ALA A 208 2.00 7.18 17.94
C ALA A 208 2.97 6.03 17.67
N LEU A 209 3.80 5.73 18.67
CA LEU A 209 4.76 4.63 18.67
C LEU A 209 4.46 3.69 19.85
N GLY A 210 4.54 2.39 19.61
CA GLY A 210 4.45 1.36 20.65
C GLY A 210 5.54 0.32 20.47
N ASP A 211 6.12 -0.15 21.57
CA ASP A 211 7.06 -1.25 21.56
C ASP A 211 6.91 -2.09 22.82
N ILE A 212 6.92 -3.41 22.69
CA ILE A 212 6.75 -4.38 23.78
C ILE A 212 8.06 -4.69 24.51
N TRP A 213 9.20 -4.21 24.00
CA TRP A 213 10.47 -4.21 24.71
C TRP A 213 11.18 -2.89 24.45
N PRO A 214 10.85 -1.82 25.23
CA PRO A 214 10.73 -1.89 26.70
C PRO A 214 9.31 -1.77 27.29
N GLU A 215 8.25 -2.09 26.54
CA GLU A 215 6.84 -1.91 26.94
C GLU A 215 6.42 -0.43 27.09
N VAL A 216 6.66 0.34 26.04
CA VAL A 216 6.46 1.79 26.02
C VAL A 216 5.51 2.21 24.92
N VAL A 217 4.72 3.26 25.21
CA VAL A 217 3.90 3.97 24.23
C VAL A 217 4.24 5.44 24.27
N ARG A 218 4.47 6.04 23.11
CA ARG A 218 4.87 7.44 22.95
C ARG A 218 4.08 8.11 21.85
N VAL A 219 3.85 9.41 22.01
CA VAL A 219 3.33 10.27 20.94
C VAL A 219 4.29 11.40 20.68
N TYR A 220 4.60 11.58 19.41
CA TYR A 220 5.37 12.68 18.86
C TYR A 220 4.44 13.61 18.09
N THR A 221 4.75 14.91 18.09
CA THR A 221 3.96 15.91 17.34
C THR A 221 4.86 16.74 16.44
N ARG A 222 4.35 17.03 15.25
CA ARG A 222 4.93 17.92 14.28
C ARG A 222 4.22 19.27 14.35
N THR A 223 4.96 20.33 14.67
CA THR A 223 4.42 21.69 14.73
C THR A 223 5.11 22.55 13.69
N LYS A 224 4.33 23.24 12.83
CA LYS A 224 4.85 24.12 11.77
C LYS A 224 5.89 23.42 10.87
N GLY A 225 5.65 22.15 10.56
CA GLY A 225 6.50 21.35 9.68
C GLY A 225 7.70 20.68 10.36
N VAL A 226 7.94 20.90 11.66
CA VAL A 226 9.09 20.33 12.40
C VAL A 226 8.60 19.33 13.45
N TRP A 227 9.17 18.13 13.44
CA TRP A 227 8.93 17.10 14.47
C TRP A 227 9.74 17.40 15.73
N ASP A 228 9.10 17.38 16.89
CA ASP A 228 9.83 17.34 18.17
C ASP A 228 10.18 15.88 18.49
N THR A 229 11.36 15.44 18.08
CA THR A 229 11.83 14.05 18.29
C THR A 229 12.45 13.83 19.68
N LYS A 230 12.56 14.87 20.52
CA LYS A 230 13.28 14.81 21.80
C LYS A 230 12.36 14.81 23.01
N HIS A 231 11.15 15.35 22.87
CA HIS A 231 10.20 15.46 23.97
C HIS A 231 8.86 14.77 23.63
N PRO A 232 8.86 13.43 23.48
CA PRO A 232 7.60 12.72 23.31
C PRO A 232 6.73 12.85 24.56
N VAL A 233 5.42 12.76 24.36
CA VAL A 233 4.51 12.38 25.44
C VAL A 233 4.65 10.89 25.67
N VAL A 234 5.00 10.50 26.90
CA VAL A 234 5.13 9.09 27.30
C VAL A 234 3.89 8.68 28.10
N PHE A 235 3.28 7.57 27.71
CA PHE A 235 2.09 7.05 28.37
C PHE A 235 2.49 6.05 29.46
N PRO A 236 1.79 6.04 30.62
CA PRO A 236 2.10 5.13 31.71
C PRO A 236 1.90 3.67 31.26
N ARG A 237 2.82 2.78 31.65
CA ARG A 237 2.66 1.34 31.42
C ARG A 237 1.47 0.83 32.20
N VAL A 238 0.54 0.18 31.50
CA VAL A 238 -0.75 -0.22 32.08
C VAL A 238 -1.09 -1.70 31.91
N ALA A 239 -0.25 -2.46 31.21
CA ALA A 239 -0.43 -3.87 30.89
C ALA A 239 0.94 -4.54 30.66
N VAL A 240 0.97 -5.86 30.56
CA VAL A 240 2.15 -6.61 30.08
C VAL A 240 2.21 -6.50 28.55
N ASN A 241 3.39 -6.44 27.96
CA ASN A 241 3.58 -6.14 26.54
C ASN A 241 2.83 -4.86 26.12
N PHE A 242 2.82 -3.83 26.97
CA PHE A 242 2.18 -2.57 26.62
C PHE A 242 2.90 -1.93 25.43
N GLY A 243 2.16 -1.50 24.40
CA GLY A 243 2.74 -1.07 23.13
C GLY A 243 2.71 -2.15 22.04
N ALA A 244 2.04 -3.29 22.28
CA ALA A 244 1.80 -4.33 21.27
C ALA A 244 1.03 -3.81 20.04
N ASN A 245 0.25 -2.75 20.25
CA ASN A 245 -0.48 -2.02 19.23
C ASN A 245 -0.62 -0.54 19.66
N VAL A 246 -0.67 0.35 18.68
CA VAL A 246 -1.08 1.75 18.83
C VAL A 246 -2.03 2.11 17.69
N SER A 247 -3.05 2.91 17.98
CA SER A 247 -3.98 3.43 16.97
C SER A 247 -4.47 4.82 17.36
N LEU A 248 -4.31 5.76 16.43
CA LEU A 248 -4.83 7.13 16.51
C LEU A 248 -6.12 7.24 15.69
N ASN A 249 -6.99 8.18 16.06
CA ASN A 249 -8.05 8.65 15.14
C ASN A 249 -7.48 9.69 14.16
N ALA A 250 -8.28 10.07 13.16
CA ALA A 250 -7.87 11.02 12.12
C ALA A 250 -7.47 12.39 12.68
N ALA A 251 -8.11 12.85 13.76
CA ALA A 251 -7.82 14.14 14.37
C ALA A 251 -6.53 14.14 15.23
N GLY A 252 -5.95 12.96 15.49
CA GLY A 252 -4.78 12.83 16.37
C GLY A 252 -5.06 13.25 17.82
N ASP A 253 -6.33 13.16 18.25
CA ASP A 253 -6.79 13.57 19.58
C ASP A 253 -7.28 12.41 20.46
N CYS A 254 -7.36 11.20 19.91
CA CYS A 254 -7.63 9.98 20.64
C CYS A 254 -6.54 8.95 20.31
N LEU A 255 -5.98 8.35 21.36
CA LEU A 255 -5.01 7.27 21.24
C LEU A 255 -5.52 6.05 21.99
N VAL A 256 -5.49 4.90 21.34
CA VAL A 256 -5.60 3.60 21.99
C VAL A 256 -4.27 2.86 21.86
N ALA A 257 -3.90 2.15 22.92
CA ALA A 257 -2.70 1.33 22.92
C ALA A 257 -2.94 0.04 23.69
N GLY A 258 -2.50 -1.07 23.09
CA GLY A 258 -2.78 -2.41 23.58
C GLY A 258 -1.62 -3.08 24.31
N GLY A 259 -1.99 -4.09 25.09
CA GLY A 259 -1.09 -4.98 25.81
C GLY A 259 -1.86 -6.21 26.33
N LYS A 260 -1.13 -7.27 26.68
CA LYS A 260 -1.74 -8.48 27.24
C LYS A 260 -2.39 -8.19 28.60
N TYR A 261 -3.57 -8.78 28.81
CA TYR A 261 -4.36 -8.62 30.03
C TYR A 261 -4.71 -7.15 30.35
N SER A 262 -4.90 -6.34 29.31
CA SER A 262 -5.19 -4.91 29.44
C SER A 262 -6.66 -4.65 29.81
N SER A 263 -7.14 -5.16 30.93
CA SER A 263 -8.49 -4.89 31.45
C SER A 263 -8.44 -4.10 32.77
N PRO A 264 -9.08 -2.91 32.88
CA PRO A 264 -9.78 -2.24 31.80
C PRO A 264 -8.81 -1.73 30.70
N PHE A 265 -9.26 -1.82 29.45
CA PHE A 265 -8.54 -1.26 28.32
C PHE A 265 -8.64 0.26 28.34
N ARG A 266 -7.61 0.96 27.87
CA ARG A 266 -7.49 2.41 28.06
C ARG A 266 -7.46 3.14 26.73
N MET A 267 -8.19 4.23 26.67
CA MET A 267 -8.08 5.24 25.62
C MET A 267 -7.70 6.57 26.23
N PHE A 268 -6.69 7.20 25.67
CA PHE A 268 -6.19 8.51 26.09
C PHE A 268 -6.74 9.59 25.17
N ILE A 269 -7.01 10.76 25.73
CA ILE A 269 -7.62 11.89 25.01
C ILE A 269 -6.70 13.09 25.08
N ARG A 270 -6.51 13.74 23.93
CA ARG A 270 -5.83 15.02 23.80
C ARG A 270 -6.86 16.13 23.81
N ARG A 271 -6.69 17.15 24.66
CA ARG A 271 -7.53 18.34 24.68
C ARG A 271 -6.65 19.58 24.62
N ASN A 272 -6.96 20.49 23.70
CA ASN A 272 -6.21 21.73 23.50
C ASN A 272 -4.69 21.49 23.33
N GLY A 273 -4.33 20.44 22.60
CA GLY A 273 -2.94 20.06 22.35
C GLY A 273 -2.26 19.24 23.46
N ILE A 274 -2.90 19.03 24.61
CA ILE A 274 -2.34 18.34 25.78
C ILE A 274 -2.99 16.95 25.92
N TRP A 275 -2.17 15.91 26.04
CA TRP A 275 -2.63 14.55 26.31
C TRP A 275 -2.94 14.36 27.79
N ASP A 276 -4.13 13.84 28.10
CA ASP A 276 -4.54 13.43 29.44
C ASP A 276 -4.06 11.98 29.68
N THR A 277 -2.85 11.83 30.21
CA THR A 277 -2.23 10.52 30.49
C THR A 277 -2.66 9.94 31.83
N GLU A 278 -3.23 10.76 32.71
CA GLU A 278 -3.62 10.37 34.08
C GLU A 278 -5.06 9.89 34.17
N LYS A 279 -5.96 10.42 33.32
CA LYS A 279 -7.40 10.10 33.35
C LYS A 279 -7.88 9.53 32.01
N PRO A 280 -7.40 8.34 31.61
CA PRO A 280 -7.89 7.68 30.41
C PRO A 280 -9.36 7.26 30.56
N ILE A 281 -10.04 7.12 29.42
CA ILE A 281 -11.33 6.43 29.35
C ILE A 281 -11.06 4.93 29.48
N LEU A 282 -11.83 4.28 30.37
CA LEU A 282 -11.67 2.87 30.71
C LEU A 282 -12.75 2.03 30.03
N PHE A 283 -12.34 0.92 29.43
CA PHE A 283 -13.22 -0.07 28.80
C PHE A 283 -13.09 -1.39 29.55
N PRO A 284 -14.08 -1.78 30.38
CA PRO A 284 -14.01 -3.03 31.10
C PRO A 284 -14.04 -4.22 30.13
N ALA A 285 -13.31 -5.28 30.46
CA ALA A 285 -13.43 -6.53 29.73
C ALA A 285 -14.86 -7.09 29.85
N PRO A 286 -15.46 -7.55 28.75
CA PRO A 286 -16.72 -8.28 28.77
C PRO A 286 -16.62 -9.55 29.64
N SER A 287 -17.74 -10.01 30.21
CA SER A 287 -17.74 -11.09 31.21
C SER A 287 -17.18 -12.43 30.73
N ASP A 288 -17.19 -12.69 29.41
CA ASP A 288 -16.69 -13.91 28.79
C ASP A 288 -15.31 -13.74 28.12
N ALA A 289 -14.65 -12.60 28.34
CA ALA A 289 -13.33 -12.29 27.85
C ALA A 289 -12.22 -12.88 28.75
N TYR A 290 -11.07 -13.18 28.16
CA TYR A 290 -9.91 -13.78 28.81
C TYR A 290 -8.61 -13.05 28.48
N GLU A 291 -8.22 -12.95 27.19
CA GLU A 291 -7.04 -12.20 26.75
C GLU A 291 -7.44 -10.93 25.98
N PHE A 292 -8.18 -10.07 26.68
CA PHE A 292 -8.71 -8.82 26.15
C PHE A 292 -7.67 -7.69 26.08
N GLY A 293 -7.64 -6.98 24.95
CA GLY A 293 -6.98 -5.67 24.86
C GLY A 293 -5.55 -5.66 24.33
N ALA A 294 -5.06 -6.79 23.78
CA ALA A 294 -3.73 -6.84 23.18
C ALA A 294 -3.64 -5.99 21.91
N ILE A 295 -4.63 -6.07 21.02
CA ILE A 295 -4.74 -5.29 19.78
C ILE A 295 -6.08 -4.55 19.77
N ALA A 296 -6.04 -3.27 19.42
CA ALA A 296 -7.22 -2.44 19.27
C ALA A 296 -7.07 -1.46 18.10
N HIS A 297 -8.18 -1.13 17.46
CA HIS A 297 -8.21 -0.17 16.37
C HIS A 297 -9.34 0.82 16.59
N LEU A 298 -9.00 2.10 16.53
CA LEU A 298 -9.94 3.21 16.60
C LEU A 298 -10.26 3.65 15.16
N SER A 299 -11.56 3.78 14.86
CA SER A 299 -12.02 4.41 13.62
C SER A 299 -11.47 5.82 13.46
N ALA A 300 -11.31 6.27 12.21
CA ALA A 300 -10.82 7.61 11.90
C ALA A 300 -11.69 8.72 12.53
N ALA A 301 -13.01 8.54 12.58
CA ALA A 301 -13.95 9.44 13.23
C ALA A 301 -13.87 9.43 14.78
N GLY A 302 -13.18 8.45 15.38
CA GLY A 302 -13.05 8.32 16.83
C GLY A 302 -14.34 7.93 17.56
N ASN A 303 -15.30 7.33 16.84
CA ASN A 303 -16.64 6.96 17.34
C ASN A 303 -16.88 5.44 17.46
N ARG A 304 -15.92 4.64 16.97
CA ARG A 304 -15.93 3.17 17.01
C ARG A 304 -14.56 2.66 17.41
N LEU A 305 -14.52 1.77 18.39
CA LEU A 305 -13.31 1.13 18.90
C LEU A 305 -13.50 -0.39 18.80
N ALA A 306 -12.66 -1.06 18.01
CA ALA A 306 -12.61 -2.51 17.93
C ALA A 306 -11.45 -3.02 18.80
N VAL A 307 -11.69 -4.01 19.66
CA VAL A 307 -10.71 -4.60 20.56
C VAL A 307 -10.76 -6.12 20.43
N CYS A 308 -9.62 -6.77 20.27
CA CYS A 308 -9.57 -8.23 20.21
C CYS A 308 -9.53 -8.86 21.60
N ASP A 309 -10.12 -10.04 21.69
CA ASP A 309 -9.76 -11.07 22.65
C ASP A 309 -9.15 -12.24 21.89
N ASP A 310 -7.84 -12.42 22.06
CA ASP A 310 -7.07 -13.41 21.30
C ASP A 310 -7.46 -14.85 21.68
N TYR A 311 -7.64 -15.09 22.98
CA TYR A 311 -7.89 -16.42 23.52
C TYR A 311 -9.21 -17.04 23.01
N ILE A 312 -10.29 -16.26 23.01
CA ILE A 312 -11.59 -16.72 22.48
C ILE A 312 -11.80 -16.38 21.01
N SER A 313 -10.78 -15.77 20.36
CA SER A 313 -10.81 -15.34 18.96
C SER A 313 -12.06 -14.51 18.63
N ALA A 314 -12.29 -13.44 19.39
CA ALA A 314 -13.42 -12.53 19.23
C ALA A 314 -12.98 -11.08 19.10
N ILE A 315 -13.80 -10.27 18.43
CA ILE A 315 -13.63 -8.82 18.37
C ILE A 315 -14.85 -8.18 19.03
N TYR A 316 -14.60 -7.24 19.93
CA TYR A 316 -15.62 -6.43 20.57
C TYR A 316 -15.56 -5.02 20.00
N VAL A 317 -16.71 -4.51 19.54
CA VAL A 317 -16.83 -3.15 19.01
C VAL A 317 -17.64 -2.30 19.97
N TYR A 318 -16.98 -1.28 20.51
CA TYR A 318 -17.57 -0.25 21.35
C TYR A 318 -18.03 0.92 20.48
N THR A 319 -19.13 1.55 20.90
CA THR A 319 -19.76 2.65 20.17
C THR A 319 -19.74 3.91 21.03
N ARG A 320 -19.34 5.02 20.41
CA ARG A 320 -19.49 6.36 20.96
C ARG A 320 -20.68 7.06 20.31
N THR A 321 -21.61 7.54 21.12
CA THR A 321 -22.79 8.29 20.68
C THR A 321 -22.87 9.59 21.47
N ASN A 322 -22.99 10.73 20.77
CA ASN A 322 -23.04 12.06 21.39
C ASN A 322 -21.91 12.32 22.42
N GLY A 323 -20.70 11.85 22.11
CA GLY A 323 -19.52 12.02 22.95
C GLY A 323 -19.36 10.99 24.08
N ILE A 324 -20.34 10.11 24.31
CA ILE A 324 -20.35 9.11 25.39
C ILE A 324 -20.09 7.72 24.80
N TRP A 325 -19.19 6.96 25.41
CA TRP A 325 -18.94 5.56 25.05
C TRP A 325 -19.92 4.63 25.77
N ASP A 326 -20.55 3.72 25.04
CA ASP A 326 -21.23 2.57 25.63
C ASP A 326 -20.19 1.49 25.96
N THR A 327 -19.69 1.55 27.19
CA THR A 327 -18.66 0.63 27.70
C THR A 327 -19.23 -0.68 28.25
N GLU A 328 -20.55 -0.75 28.42
CA GLU A 328 -21.22 -1.89 29.07
C GLU A 328 -21.79 -2.87 28.04
N ASN A 329 -22.15 -2.40 26.85
CA ASN A 329 -22.81 -3.22 25.82
C ASN A 329 -22.01 -3.25 24.50
N PRO A 330 -20.75 -3.70 24.50
CA PRO A 330 -20.01 -3.85 23.26
C PRO A 330 -20.64 -4.92 22.35
N ILE A 331 -20.58 -4.67 21.06
CA ILE A 331 -21.06 -5.62 20.06
C ILE A 331 -19.98 -6.67 19.84
N LYS A 332 -20.34 -7.93 20.05
CA LYS A 332 -19.43 -9.06 19.88
C LYS A 332 -19.51 -9.66 18.49
N PHE A 333 -18.35 -9.76 17.85
CA PHE A 333 -18.11 -10.47 16.61
C PHE A 333 -17.37 -11.76 16.88
N ARG A 334 -17.87 -12.83 16.26
CA ARG A 334 -17.23 -14.13 16.15
C ARG A 334 -17.40 -14.59 14.71
N ARG A 335 -16.62 -15.60 14.32
CA ARG A 335 -16.78 -16.25 13.02
C ARG A 335 -18.24 -16.70 12.77
N PRO A 336 -18.68 -16.78 11.51
CA PRO A 336 -19.95 -17.40 11.16
C PRO A 336 -20.06 -18.85 11.66
N GLU A 337 -21.28 -19.28 11.96
CA GLU A 337 -21.54 -20.65 12.39
C GLU A 337 -21.24 -21.65 11.26
N GLY A 338 -20.66 -22.81 11.61
CA GLY A 338 -20.31 -23.86 10.64
C GLY A 338 -18.93 -23.70 9.98
N GLU A 339 -18.28 -22.54 10.08
CA GLU A 339 -16.92 -22.36 9.59
C GLU A 339 -15.87 -22.97 10.54
N SER A 340 -14.71 -23.36 10.01
CA SER A 340 -13.64 -24.01 10.80
C SER A 340 -12.47 -23.10 11.17
N SER A 341 -12.38 -21.91 10.56
CA SER A 341 -11.37 -20.88 10.84
C SER A 341 -11.59 -20.15 12.16
N ARG A 342 -10.56 -19.54 12.75
CA ARG A 342 -10.71 -18.62 13.89
C ARG A 342 -10.40 -17.21 13.44
N PHE A 343 -11.06 -16.21 14.02
CA PHE A 343 -10.59 -14.83 13.84
C PHE A 343 -9.15 -14.71 14.34
N SER A 344 -8.34 -13.97 13.59
CA SER A 344 -6.99 -13.60 14.00
C SER A 344 -7.02 -12.25 14.71
N VAL A 345 -5.85 -11.82 15.17
CA VAL A 345 -5.63 -10.47 15.71
C VAL A 345 -5.56 -9.39 14.63
N VAL A 346 -5.78 -9.74 13.35
CA VAL A 346 -5.68 -8.85 12.20
C VAL A 346 -7.07 -8.37 11.81
N PHE A 347 -7.36 -7.08 12.05
CA PHE A 347 -8.63 -6.46 11.69
C PHE A 347 -8.47 -4.97 11.43
N SER A 348 -9.40 -4.38 10.70
CA SER A 348 -9.40 -2.96 10.34
C SER A 348 -10.83 -2.41 10.31
N LEU A 349 -10.99 -1.15 10.70
CA LEU A 349 -12.23 -0.38 10.61
C LEU A 349 -12.08 0.67 9.51
N ASN A 350 -13.17 0.97 8.80
CA ASN A 350 -13.19 2.18 7.96
C ASN A 350 -13.39 3.46 8.81
N ALA A 351 -13.43 4.62 8.18
CA ALA A 351 -13.40 5.91 8.88
C ALA A 351 -14.58 6.12 9.84
N GLU A 352 -15.79 5.77 9.41
CA GLU A 352 -17.00 5.87 10.23
C GLU A 352 -17.16 4.69 11.21
N GLY A 353 -16.34 3.65 11.04
CA GLY A 353 -16.40 2.39 11.78
C GLY A 353 -17.72 1.64 11.60
N ASP A 354 -18.38 1.83 10.47
CA ASP A 354 -19.56 1.06 10.05
C ASP A 354 -19.17 -0.18 9.23
N ARG A 355 -17.89 -0.36 8.92
CA ARG A 355 -17.33 -1.58 8.31
C ARG A 355 -16.18 -2.11 9.15
N LEU A 356 -16.18 -3.41 9.38
CA LEU A 356 -15.13 -4.14 10.10
C LEU A 356 -14.65 -5.30 9.23
N ALA A 357 -13.41 -5.24 8.77
CA ALA A 357 -12.73 -6.34 8.10
C ALA A 357 -11.92 -7.15 9.12
N VAL A 358 -12.05 -8.49 9.09
CA VAL A 358 -11.40 -9.40 10.04
C VAL A 358 -10.74 -10.53 9.29
N GLY A 359 -9.43 -10.68 9.46
CA GLY A 359 -8.68 -11.81 8.96
C GLY A 359 -8.93 -13.05 9.82
N THR A 360 -8.77 -14.22 9.21
CA THR A 360 -8.84 -15.49 9.93
C THR A 360 -7.53 -16.23 9.85
N TYR A 361 -7.23 -16.97 10.91
CA TYR A 361 -6.17 -17.97 10.90
C TYR A 361 -6.78 -19.37 10.85
N PHE A 362 -6.22 -20.20 9.97
CA PHE A 362 -6.54 -21.62 9.86
C PHE A 362 -5.37 -22.46 10.38
N TYR A 363 -5.68 -23.66 10.86
CA TYR A 363 -4.66 -24.68 11.14
C TYR A 363 -3.84 -25.08 9.89
N LYS A 364 -4.35 -24.80 8.68
CA LYS A 364 -3.62 -24.95 7.42
C LYS A 364 -3.26 -23.56 6.90
N PRO A 365 -1.97 -23.26 6.66
CA PRO A 365 -1.49 -21.89 6.45
C PRO A 365 -1.90 -21.25 5.11
N TYR A 366 -2.61 -21.97 4.24
CA TYR A 366 -2.80 -21.60 2.83
C TYR A 366 -4.24 -21.33 2.41
N ASN A 367 -5.17 -21.24 3.36
CA ASN A 367 -6.60 -21.05 3.11
C ASN A 367 -7.19 -19.93 3.99
N GLY A 368 -6.39 -18.90 4.29
CA GLY A 368 -6.89 -17.78 5.07
C GLY A 368 -8.07 -17.08 4.38
N GLU A 369 -8.97 -16.55 5.18
CA GLU A 369 -10.18 -15.85 4.74
C GLU A 369 -10.25 -14.50 5.43
N VAL A 370 -10.87 -13.52 4.78
CA VAL A 370 -11.22 -12.24 5.39
C VAL A 370 -12.73 -12.07 5.37
N TYR A 371 -13.33 -11.68 6.48
CA TYR A 371 -14.76 -11.39 6.61
C TYR A 371 -14.97 -9.90 6.77
N LEU A 372 -15.88 -9.32 6.00
CA LEU A 372 -16.30 -7.93 6.11
C LEU A 372 -17.72 -7.85 6.64
N TYR A 373 -17.84 -7.29 7.84
CA TYR A 373 -19.10 -6.97 8.49
C TYR A 373 -19.49 -5.53 8.16
N THR A 374 -20.79 -5.30 7.96
CA THR A 374 -21.31 -3.95 7.65
C THR A 374 -22.42 -3.59 8.64
N CYS A 375 -22.37 -2.37 9.14
CA CYS A 375 -23.38 -1.74 9.96
C CYS A 375 -24.25 -0.84 9.07
N THR A 376 -25.55 -1.08 9.03
CA THR A 376 -26.50 -0.23 8.30
C THR A 376 -27.53 0.27 9.30
N ASN A 377 -27.72 1.60 9.38
CA ASN A 377 -28.66 2.23 10.33
C ASN A 377 -28.45 1.78 11.80
N GLY A 378 -27.20 1.56 12.21
CA GLY A 378 -26.86 1.12 13.57
C GLY A 378 -26.98 -0.39 13.82
N ILE A 379 -27.39 -1.18 12.82
CA ILE A 379 -27.53 -2.63 12.92
C ILE A 379 -26.40 -3.31 12.15
N TRP A 380 -25.63 -4.16 12.82
CA TRP A 380 -24.59 -4.97 12.19
C TRP A 380 -25.17 -6.26 11.62
N ASP A 381 -24.93 -6.49 10.33
CA ASP A 381 -25.17 -7.80 9.72
C ASP A 381 -24.04 -8.76 10.10
N ARG A 382 -24.29 -9.55 11.16
CA ARG A 382 -23.35 -10.56 11.68
C ARG A 382 -23.57 -11.94 11.09
N GLU A 383 -24.68 -12.15 10.40
CA GLU A 383 -25.08 -13.45 9.87
C GLU A 383 -24.62 -13.64 8.43
N ASN A 384 -24.52 -12.55 7.65
CA ASN A 384 -24.15 -12.60 6.24
C ASN A 384 -22.96 -11.68 5.89
N PRO A 385 -21.80 -11.82 6.55
CA PRO A 385 -20.62 -11.05 6.18
C PRO A 385 -20.14 -11.39 4.77
N VAL A 386 -19.55 -10.41 4.08
CA VAL A 386 -18.87 -10.66 2.80
C VAL A 386 -17.58 -11.42 3.07
N LYS A 387 -17.42 -12.58 2.43
CA LYS A 387 -16.26 -13.46 2.59
C LYS A 387 -15.28 -13.30 1.41
N PHE A 388 -14.04 -12.97 1.71
CA PHE A 388 -12.94 -12.85 0.75
C PHE A 388 -11.95 -14.01 0.91
N SER A 389 -11.41 -14.47 -0.23
CA SER A 389 -10.38 -15.49 -0.29
C SER A 389 -9.38 -15.14 -1.39
N ALA A 390 -8.14 -15.62 -1.28
CA ALA A 390 -7.15 -15.45 -2.33
C ALA A 390 -7.63 -16.13 -3.63
N PRO A 391 -7.54 -15.46 -4.79
CA PRO A 391 -7.77 -16.11 -6.09
C PRO A 391 -6.75 -17.21 -6.40
N ALA A 392 -5.52 -17.06 -5.90
CA ALA A 392 -4.46 -18.03 -6.08
C ALA A 392 -4.58 -19.21 -5.10
N ASN A 393 -4.34 -20.41 -5.60
CA ASN A 393 -4.34 -21.61 -4.79
C ASN A 393 -3.12 -21.67 -3.87
N ARG A 394 -3.35 -22.17 -2.64
CA ARG A 394 -2.31 -22.49 -1.65
C ARG A 394 -1.46 -21.29 -1.22
N VAL A 395 -2.08 -20.13 -1.03
CA VAL A 395 -1.41 -18.91 -0.54
C VAL A 395 -1.97 -18.52 0.82
N SER A 396 -1.11 -18.14 1.77
CA SER A 396 -1.61 -17.54 3.02
C SER A 396 -2.32 -16.24 2.69
N PHE A 397 -3.45 -15.93 3.32
CA PHE A 397 -4.28 -14.77 2.97
C PHE A 397 -4.88 -14.17 4.24
N GLY A 398 -4.91 -12.85 4.36
CA GLY A 398 -5.43 -12.18 5.55
C GLY A 398 -4.44 -12.09 6.71
N GLY A 399 -3.14 -12.31 6.45
CA GLY A 399 -2.06 -12.07 7.44
C GLY A 399 -1.83 -10.58 7.73
N SER A 400 -2.27 -9.72 6.84
CA SER A 400 -2.53 -8.30 7.06
C SER A 400 -3.65 -7.83 6.17
N LEU A 401 -4.32 -6.77 6.58
CA LEU A 401 -5.34 -6.13 5.79
C LEU A 401 -5.51 -4.68 6.23
N GLU A 402 -6.05 -3.86 5.34
CA GLU A 402 -6.44 -2.49 5.66
C GLU A 402 -7.64 -2.06 4.81
N LEU A 403 -8.62 -1.42 5.44
CA LEU A 403 -9.71 -0.72 4.75
C LEU A 403 -9.32 0.73 4.49
N ASN A 404 -9.74 1.30 3.36
CA ASN A 404 -9.69 2.76 3.21
C ASN A 404 -10.82 3.43 4.02
N ASP A 405 -10.80 4.77 4.14
CA ASP A 405 -11.78 5.52 4.92
C ASP A 405 -13.23 5.25 4.50
N ALA A 406 -13.48 5.15 3.19
CA ALA A 406 -14.82 4.86 2.67
C ALA A 406 -15.24 3.40 2.91
N GLY A 407 -14.29 2.51 3.15
CA GLY A 407 -14.48 1.06 3.27
C GLY A 407 -14.96 0.40 1.97
N ASP A 408 -14.68 1.03 0.83
CA ASP A 408 -14.93 0.51 -0.53
C ASP A 408 -13.66 -0.08 -1.17
N ARG A 409 -12.50 0.03 -0.52
CA ARG A 409 -11.27 -0.67 -0.88
C ARG A 409 -10.72 -1.45 0.30
N LEU A 410 -10.26 -2.66 0.01
CA LEU A 410 -9.65 -3.57 0.99
C LEU A 410 -8.34 -4.10 0.40
N ALA A 411 -7.22 -3.75 1.02
CA ALA A 411 -5.92 -4.38 0.73
C ALA A 411 -5.74 -5.58 1.66
N VAL A 412 -5.26 -6.71 1.13
CA VAL A 412 -5.03 -7.94 1.90
C VAL A 412 -3.67 -8.54 1.53
N GLY A 413 -2.80 -8.68 2.52
CA GLY A 413 -1.51 -9.36 2.40
C GLY A 413 -1.66 -10.87 2.24
N ALA A 414 -0.85 -11.46 1.36
CA ALA A 414 -0.96 -12.87 1.01
C ALA A 414 0.36 -13.55 0.58
N SER A 415 1.35 -13.73 1.47
CA SER A 415 2.63 -14.41 1.17
C SER A 415 3.27 -14.02 -0.17
N SER A 416 4.05 -12.94 -0.17
CA SER A 416 4.71 -12.36 -1.36
C SER A 416 3.80 -11.72 -2.40
N ARG A 417 2.55 -11.44 -2.02
CA ARG A 417 1.66 -10.59 -2.80
C ARG A 417 0.68 -9.84 -1.90
N VAL A 418 0.01 -8.87 -2.49
CA VAL A 418 -1.12 -8.17 -1.92
C VAL A 418 -2.26 -8.20 -2.93
N TYR A 419 -3.48 -8.48 -2.47
CA TYR A 419 -4.69 -8.34 -3.26
C TYR A 419 -5.40 -7.06 -2.85
N VAL A 420 -5.84 -6.27 -3.84
CA VAL A 420 -6.66 -5.09 -3.60
C VAL A 420 -8.03 -5.31 -4.21
N TYR A 421 -9.02 -5.43 -3.33
CA TYR A 421 -10.42 -5.52 -3.68
C TYR A 421 -11.03 -4.13 -3.70
N THR A 422 -11.92 -3.90 -4.66
CA THR A 422 -12.65 -2.65 -4.84
C THR A 422 -14.13 -2.95 -4.96
N CYS A 423 -14.92 -2.19 -4.23
CA CYS A 423 -16.36 -2.22 -4.25
C CYS A 423 -16.88 -1.08 -5.14
N LEU A 424 -17.57 -1.43 -6.21
CA LEU A 424 -18.26 -0.46 -7.06
C LEU A 424 -19.75 -0.83 -7.10
N ASN A 425 -20.63 0.13 -6.81
CA ASN A 425 -22.09 -0.09 -6.77
C ASN A 425 -22.49 -1.28 -5.89
N ASN A 426 -21.90 -1.38 -4.69
CA ASN A 426 -22.11 -2.47 -3.72
C ASN A 426 -21.68 -3.86 -4.23
N LYS A 427 -20.86 -3.93 -5.28
CA LYS A 427 -20.30 -5.19 -5.77
C LYS A 427 -18.78 -5.16 -5.70
N TRP A 428 -18.22 -6.11 -4.96
CA TRP A 428 -16.79 -6.36 -4.90
C TRP A 428 -16.30 -7.10 -6.15
N ASN A 429 -15.12 -6.75 -6.64
CA ASN A 429 -14.42 -7.42 -7.75
C ASN A 429 -13.78 -8.76 -7.35
N MET A 430 -14.54 -9.65 -6.72
CA MET A 430 -14.03 -10.89 -6.12
C MET A 430 -13.26 -11.80 -7.09
N GLU A 431 -13.70 -11.86 -8.35
CA GLU A 431 -13.13 -12.73 -9.38
C GLU A 431 -11.81 -12.22 -9.97
N ALA A 432 -11.60 -10.89 -9.91
CA ALA A 432 -10.45 -10.23 -10.50
C ALA A 432 -10.01 -9.02 -9.65
N PRO A 433 -9.53 -9.26 -8.42
CA PRO A 433 -8.88 -8.21 -7.64
C PRO A 433 -7.57 -7.79 -8.32
N ILE A 434 -7.09 -6.60 -7.96
CA ILE A 434 -5.74 -6.19 -8.38
C ILE A 434 -4.75 -7.05 -7.59
N GLU A 435 -3.93 -7.83 -8.29
CA GLU A 435 -2.84 -8.61 -7.69
C GLU A 435 -1.51 -7.86 -7.82
N ILE A 436 -0.90 -7.58 -6.68
CA ILE A 436 0.41 -6.93 -6.58
C ILE A 436 1.39 -7.96 -6.05
N LEU A 437 2.30 -8.41 -6.91
CA LEU A 437 3.34 -9.36 -6.53
C LEU A 437 4.57 -8.63 -5.95
N ASN A 438 5.40 -9.29 -5.15
CA ASN A 438 6.63 -8.73 -4.59
C ASN A 438 7.62 -8.21 -5.67
N PRO A 439 7.90 -6.90 -5.81
CA PRO A 439 8.72 -6.37 -6.89
C PRO A 439 10.16 -6.88 -6.96
N SER A 440 10.75 -7.35 -5.83
CA SER A 440 12.13 -7.84 -5.83
C SER A 440 12.34 -9.09 -6.68
N GLY A 441 11.26 -9.86 -6.93
CA GLY A 441 11.33 -11.11 -7.70
C GLY A 441 12.08 -12.24 -6.98
N ASP A 442 12.52 -12.00 -5.74
CA ASP A 442 13.26 -12.97 -4.95
C ASP A 442 12.31 -14.06 -4.43
N SER A 443 12.46 -15.27 -5.00
CA SER A 443 11.63 -16.42 -4.65
C SER A 443 11.94 -16.98 -3.27
N ASP A 444 13.06 -16.59 -2.66
CA ASP A 444 13.51 -17.17 -1.40
C ASP A 444 12.88 -16.45 -0.19
N ASN A 445 12.35 -15.24 -0.40
CA ASN A 445 11.70 -14.44 0.63
C ASN A 445 10.16 -14.49 0.55
N LEU A 446 9.61 -15.70 0.53
CA LEU A 446 8.17 -15.94 0.33
C LEU A 446 7.25 -15.28 1.39
N ASN A 447 7.82 -14.82 2.51
CA ASN A 447 7.07 -14.41 3.69
C ASN A 447 7.21 -12.92 4.08
N GLY A 448 8.12 -12.15 3.45
CA GLY A 448 8.35 -10.75 3.82
C GLY A 448 7.32 -9.78 3.23
N PHE A 449 7.14 -9.81 1.90
CA PHE A 449 6.29 -8.84 1.19
C PHE A 449 4.80 -9.12 1.40
N GLY A 450 4.04 -8.07 1.71
CA GLY A 450 2.63 -8.19 2.09
C GLY A 450 2.46 -8.52 3.57
N GLY A 451 3.53 -8.48 4.36
CA GLY A 451 3.52 -8.63 5.81
C GLY A 451 2.64 -7.55 6.44
N PRO A 452 3.07 -6.28 6.50
CA PRO A 452 2.20 -5.16 6.82
C PRO A 452 1.77 -4.39 5.56
N VAL A 453 0.52 -3.93 5.56
CA VAL A 453 -0.05 -3.08 4.50
C VAL A 453 -0.67 -1.83 5.13
N GLY A 454 -0.67 -0.72 4.40
CA GLY A 454 -1.35 0.51 4.80
C GLY A 454 -1.89 1.25 3.58
N LEU A 455 -3.12 1.75 3.68
CA LEU A 455 -3.78 2.54 2.65
C LEU A 455 -3.87 4.01 3.08
N ASN A 456 -3.82 4.92 2.11
CA ASN A 456 -4.28 6.29 2.34
C ASN A 456 -5.82 6.34 2.36
N LYS A 457 -6.38 7.48 2.75
CA LYS A 457 -7.84 7.69 2.87
C LYS A 457 -8.63 7.28 1.61
N ALA A 458 -8.11 7.62 0.43
CA ALA A 458 -8.75 7.33 -0.84
C ALA A 458 -8.53 5.88 -1.31
N GLY A 459 -7.58 5.16 -0.71
CA GLY A 459 -7.12 3.84 -1.17
C GLY A 459 -6.36 3.89 -2.50
N THR A 460 -5.86 5.07 -2.90
CA THR A 460 -5.07 5.25 -4.14
C THR A 460 -3.59 4.99 -3.94
N SER A 461 -3.11 5.11 -2.70
CA SER A 461 -1.71 4.87 -2.32
C SER A 461 -1.68 3.72 -1.31
N LEU A 462 -0.82 2.74 -1.57
CA LEU A 462 -0.65 1.54 -0.77
C LEU A 462 0.82 1.39 -0.39
N ALA A 463 1.10 1.39 0.92
CA ALA A 463 2.39 0.99 1.46
C ALA A 463 2.36 -0.52 1.77
N VAL A 464 3.40 -1.23 1.37
CA VAL A 464 3.57 -2.67 1.62
C VAL A 464 4.95 -2.91 2.18
N GLY A 465 5.01 -3.45 3.40
CA GLY A 465 6.27 -3.89 3.99
C GLY A 465 6.75 -5.21 3.42
N ALA A 466 8.07 -5.33 3.32
CA ALA A 466 8.83 -6.50 2.97
C ALA A 466 9.95 -6.70 4.01
N ALA A 467 9.56 -6.85 5.28
CA ALA A 467 10.46 -6.78 6.43
C ALA A 467 11.62 -7.79 6.40
N LEU A 468 11.41 -8.94 5.76
CA LEU A 468 12.40 -10.00 5.66
C LEU A 468 13.30 -9.86 4.41
N GLU A 469 13.13 -8.80 3.60
CA GLU A 469 13.92 -8.58 2.38
C GLU A 469 15.39 -8.29 2.70
N GLY A 470 16.29 -8.97 1.98
CA GLY A 470 17.71 -8.67 2.05
C GLY A 470 18.05 -7.34 1.35
N VAL A 471 18.92 -6.53 1.95
CA VAL A 471 19.38 -5.25 1.39
C VAL A 471 20.90 -5.17 1.53
N ASP A 472 21.63 -4.88 0.45
CA ASP A 472 23.09 -4.70 0.47
C ASP A 472 23.85 -5.84 1.18
N SER A 473 23.49 -7.08 0.86
CA SER A 473 24.03 -8.31 1.49
C SER A 473 23.73 -8.46 2.99
N LYS A 474 22.79 -7.69 3.54
CA LYS A 474 22.25 -7.84 4.89
C LYS A 474 20.94 -8.61 4.81
N SER A 475 20.88 -9.79 5.43
CA SER A 475 19.65 -10.57 5.55
C SER A 475 18.64 -9.86 6.43
N GLU A 476 17.36 -9.92 6.07
CA GLU A 476 16.24 -9.39 6.87
C GLU A 476 16.40 -7.92 7.29
N ALA A 477 17.10 -7.14 6.47
CA ALA A 477 17.23 -5.70 6.67
C ALA A 477 15.89 -4.99 6.42
N GLY A 478 15.12 -5.48 5.45
CA GLY A 478 13.76 -5.07 5.15
C GLY A 478 13.63 -3.93 4.15
N ALA A 479 12.46 -3.85 3.51
CA ALA A 479 12.09 -2.81 2.57
C ALA A 479 10.60 -2.42 2.72
N VAL A 480 10.23 -1.25 2.20
CA VAL A 480 8.83 -0.85 2.00
C VAL A 480 8.63 -0.44 0.55
N TYR A 481 7.55 -0.90 -0.05
CA TYR A 481 7.12 -0.53 -1.39
C TYR A 481 5.87 0.34 -1.31
N ILE A 482 5.89 1.47 -2.01
CA ILE A 482 4.75 2.37 -2.14
C ILE A 482 4.21 2.26 -3.55
N PHE A 483 2.96 1.84 -3.67
CA PHE A 483 2.20 1.74 -4.91
C PHE A 483 1.22 2.91 -4.98
N GLU A 484 1.38 3.81 -5.96
CA GLU A 484 0.51 4.95 -6.19
C GLU A 484 -0.45 4.67 -7.35
N ASN A 485 -1.65 5.22 -7.34
CA ASN A 485 -2.69 4.97 -8.35
C ASN A 485 -3.10 3.50 -8.42
N VAL A 486 -3.32 2.88 -7.26
CA VAL A 486 -3.95 1.56 -7.16
C VAL A 486 -5.46 1.74 -7.41
N ASN A 487 -5.87 1.75 -8.68
CA ASN A 487 -7.24 2.06 -9.09
C ASN A 487 -7.92 0.95 -9.87
#